data_AF-A0A524FA34-F1
#
_entry.id   AF-A0A524FA34-F1
#
_cell.length_a   1.000
_cell.length_b   1.000
_cell.length_c   1.000
_cell.angle_alpha   90.00
_cell.angle_beta   90.00
_cell.angle_gamma   90.00
#
_symmetry.space_group_name_H-M   'P 1'
#
loop_
_entity.id
_entity.type
_entity.pdbx_description
1 polymer ?
#
loop_
_entity_poly.entity_id
_entity_poly.type
_entity_poly.pdbx_seq_one_letter_code
_entity_poly.pdbx_strand_id
1 'polypeptide(L)'
;MLINKNFYDLNHLDIYSYPDDITKKKNTKFIQRIIFGHNHSSDPVLTDHEPSETLSGKYKMDCPIAQIIDDLNIYTICLNSEIIIGLIFDNDDNPYDYKEIFEELSYELLNNEKSCSFEDEIEIENFLITLFIDIRRYGDEFINKTPEISFTTGIFTKAFLFGIDDVGKSSLVRRIKTGKFNDNFLTPTRKFNIEYIQEEEGKGALAIWDLPGQRAFRKRWLTGIQDSNL
;
A
#
# COMPACT_ATOMS: atom_id res chain seq x y z
N MET A 1 4.06 15.79 18.56
CA MET A 1 5.23 16.63 18.88
C MET A 1 6.42 15.70 19.07
N LEU A 2 7.17 15.43 18.00
CA LEU A 2 8.34 14.54 18.06
C LEU A 2 9.51 15.33 18.65
N ILE A 3 9.99 14.85 19.80
CA ILE A 3 11.13 15.41 20.53
C ILE A 3 12.39 15.12 19.74
N ASN A 4 13.24 16.14 19.52
CA ASN A 4 14.58 16.03 18.96
C ASN A 4 15.33 14.85 19.59
N LYS A 5 15.44 13.72 18.88
CA LYS A 5 16.30 12.62 19.32
C LYS A 5 17.74 13.00 19.01
N ASN A 6 18.51 13.21 20.09
CA ASN A 6 19.95 13.42 20.00
C ASN A 6 20.63 12.14 19.51
N PHE A 7 21.73 12.31 18.78
CA PHE A 7 22.57 11.26 18.18
C PHE A 7 23.03 10.13 19.13
N TYR A 8 22.83 10.28 20.45
CA TYR A 8 23.19 9.30 21.47
C TYR A 8 22.12 8.19 21.69
N ASP A 9 20.92 8.33 21.13
CA ASP A 9 19.83 7.32 21.22
C ASP A 9 19.95 6.17 20.19
N LEU A 10 21.01 6.16 19.37
CA LEU A 10 21.28 5.10 18.37
C LEU A 10 21.48 3.70 18.98
N ASN A 11 21.70 3.60 20.29
CA ASN A 11 21.87 2.32 20.98
C ASN A 11 20.55 1.59 21.30
N HIS A 12 19.40 2.18 20.97
CA HIS A 12 18.07 1.65 21.32
C HIS A 12 17.09 1.58 20.13
N LEU A 13 17.58 1.75 18.90
CA LEU A 13 16.73 1.71 17.71
C LEU A 13 16.98 0.43 16.91
N ASP A 14 15.99 -0.46 16.89
CA ASP A 14 16.08 -1.70 16.12
C ASP A 14 15.62 -1.47 14.69
N ILE A 15 16.45 -1.84 13.72
CA ILE A 15 16.15 -1.65 12.28
C ILE A 15 16.06 -3.02 11.62
N TYR A 16 14.90 -3.33 11.07
CA TYR A 16 14.65 -4.56 10.32
C TYR A 16 14.30 -4.23 8.88
N SER A 17 14.81 -5.03 7.95
CA SER A 17 14.57 -4.80 6.53
C SER A 17 14.58 -6.05 5.69
N TYR A 18 13.86 -5.99 4.57
CA TYR A 18 13.75 -7.08 3.60
C TYR A 18 13.74 -6.52 2.16
N PRO A 19 14.28 -7.24 1.14
CA PRO A 19 14.97 -8.53 1.22
C PRO A 19 16.39 -8.45 1.77
N ASP A 20 16.99 -7.25 1.73
CA ASP A 20 18.34 -7.02 2.21
C ASP A 20 18.33 -6.59 3.68
N ASP A 21 19.18 -7.21 4.49
CA ASP A 21 19.42 -6.78 5.88
C ASP A 21 20.39 -5.58 5.92
N ILE A 22 19.84 -4.40 6.23
CA ILE A 22 20.56 -3.12 6.26
C ILE A 22 21.58 -3.10 7.39
N THR A 23 21.33 -3.79 8.49
CA THR A 23 22.20 -3.78 9.68
C THR A 23 23.48 -4.59 9.41
N LYS A 24 23.37 -5.69 8.67
CA LYS A 24 24.51 -6.55 8.29
C LYS A 24 25.52 -5.85 7.38
N LYS A 25 25.10 -4.84 6.59
CA LYS A 25 26.02 -4.09 5.71
C LYS A 25 27.03 -3.21 6.47
N LYS A 26 26.93 -3.06 7.81
CA LYS A 26 27.78 -2.17 8.65
C LYS A 26 27.94 -0.75 8.07
N ASN A 27 27.00 -0.31 7.25
CA ASN A 27 27.08 0.97 6.57
C ASN A 27 26.44 2.03 7.47
N THR A 28 27.18 2.52 8.46
CA THR A 28 26.70 3.52 9.42
C THR A 28 26.12 4.77 8.73
N LYS A 29 26.66 5.14 7.56
CA LYS A 29 26.16 6.26 6.76
C LYS A 29 24.77 5.98 6.18
N PHE A 30 24.52 4.75 5.75
CA PHE A 30 23.23 4.33 5.21
C PHE A 30 22.14 4.38 6.28
N ILE A 31 22.40 3.82 7.46
CA ILE A 31 21.49 3.89 8.61
C ILE A 31 21.21 5.34 9.03
N GLN A 32 22.23 6.19 9.04
CA GLN A 32 22.06 7.62 9.34
C GLN A 32 21.12 8.32 8.35
N ARG A 33 21.15 7.96 7.06
CA ARG A 33 20.26 8.54 6.06
C ARG A 33 18.79 8.11 6.27
N ILE A 34 18.56 6.86 6.70
CA ILE A 34 17.23 6.38 7.07
C ILE A 34 16.67 7.19 8.24
N ILE A 35 17.43 7.27 9.33
CA ILE A 35 17.02 7.99 10.54
C ILE A 35 16.82 9.48 10.26
N PHE A 36 17.69 10.07 9.45
CA PHE A 36 17.53 11.45 9.01
C PHE A 36 16.20 11.69 8.31
N GLY A 37 15.74 10.72 7.49
CA GLY A 37 14.42 10.73 6.86
C GLY A 37 13.31 10.89 7.90
N HIS A 38 13.28 9.99 8.89
CA HIS A 38 12.28 10.00 9.98
C HIS A 38 12.27 11.29 10.81
N ASN A 39 13.41 11.94 10.96
CA ASN A 39 13.49 13.20 11.71
C ASN A 39 13.07 14.43 10.89
N HIS A 40 13.17 14.38 9.55
CA HIS A 40 13.01 15.56 8.68
C HIS A 40 11.84 15.47 7.70
N SER A 41 11.17 14.33 7.58
CA SER A 41 9.98 14.14 6.74
C SER A 41 8.71 14.72 7.35
N SER A 42 8.82 15.78 8.15
CA SER A 42 7.68 16.48 8.72
C SER A 42 6.96 17.29 7.65
N ASP A 43 6.27 16.59 6.73
CA ASP A 43 5.11 17.17 6.08
C ASP A 43 4.02 17.34 7.15
N PRO A 44 3.55 18.56 7.42
CA PRO A 44 2.51 18.82 8.40
C PRO A 44 1.15 18.47 7.76
N VAL A 45 0.92 17.20 7.46
CA VAL A 45 -0.46 16.75 7.22
C VAL A 45 -1.09 16.58 8.59
N LEU A 46 -1.84 17.60 9.00
CA LEU A 46 -2.81 17.55 10.08
C LEU A 46 -3.83 16.43 9.79
N THR A 47 -3.50 15.20 10.11
CA THR A 47 -4.51 14.23 10.49
C THR A 47 -4.59 14.29 12.00
N ASP A 48 -5.63 14.96 12.49
CA ASP A 48 -6.14 14.79 13.86
C ASP A 48 -6.59 13.33 14.01
N HIS A 49 -5.64 12.42 14.14
CA HIS A 49 -5.86 11.21 14.90
C HIS A 49 -5.60 11.61 16.35
N GLU A 50 -6.70 11.92 17.05
CA GLU A 50 -6.71 11.99 18.51
C GLU A 50 -5.88 10.83 19.07
N PRO A 51 -5.15 11.05 20.18
CA PRO A 51 -4.41 9.98 20.83
C PRO A 51 -5.43 8.97 21.35
N SER A 52 -5.78 7.97 20.52
CA SER A 52 -6.63 6.88 20.95
C SER A 52 -5.91 6.20 22.09
N GLU A 53 -6.57 6.19 23.24
CA GLU A 53 -6.09 5.60 24.47
C GLU A 53 -5.46 4.23 24.20
N THR A 54 -4.32 4.01 24.84
CA THR A 54 -3.53 2.77 24.87
C THR A 54 -4.42 1.55 25.12
N LEU A 55 -4.90 0.93 24.04
CA LEU A 55 -5.31 -0.46 24.01
C LEU A 55 -4.03 -1.29 23.97
N SER A 56 -3.70 -1.86 25.12
CA SER A 56 -2.66 -2.88 25.31
C SER A 56 -2.60 -3.84 24.10
N GLY A 57 -1.55 -3.73 23.27
CA GLY A 57 -1.27 -4.66 22.18
C GLY A 57 -1.22 -4.08 20.76
N LYS A 58 -1.45 -2.77 20.55
CA LYS A 58 -1.34 -2.14 19.22
C LYS A 58 -0.08 -1.31 19.06
N TYR A 59 0.60 -1.45 17.91
CA TYR A 59 1.73 -0.62 17.52
C TYR A 59 1.26 0.76 17.06
N LYS A 60 1.83 1.81 17.65
CA LYS A 60 1.72 3.17 17.14
C LYS A 60 2.66 3.31 15.95
N MET A 61 2.12 3.74 14.82
CA MET A 61 2.85 3.90 13.56
C MET A 61 3.01 5.37 13.22
N ASP A 62 4.24 5.76 12.88
CA ASP A 62 4.49 7.05 12.25
C ASP A 62 4.17 6.97 10.75
N CYS A 63 4.09 8.11 10.06
CA CYS A 63 3.89 8.09 8.60
C CYS A 63 5.08 7.41 7.92
N PRO A 64 4.84 6.51 6.95
CA PRO A 64 5.95 5.87 6.27
C PRO A 64 6.72 6.84 5.36
N ILE A 65 7.97 6.48 5.11
CA ILE A 65 8.97 7.31 4.47
C ILE A 65 9.58 6.56 3.29
N ALA A 66 9.40 7.15 2.11
CA ALA A 66 10.08 6.78 0.88
C ALA A 66 11.42 7.53 0.81
N GLN A 67 12.52 6.81 0.56
CA GLN A 67 13.84 7.38 0.33
C GLN A 67 14.58 6.63 -0.77
N ILE A 68 15.40 7.34 -1.53
CA ILE A 68 16.39 6.74 -2.43
C ILE A 68 17.75 6.89 -1.76
N ILE A 69 18.36 5.77 -1.38
CA ILE A 69 19.66 5.74 -0.70
C ILE A 69 20.56 4.76 -1.43
N ASP A 70 21.67 5.27 -1.98
CA ASP A 70 22.68 4.47 -2.69
C ASP A 70 22.08 3.59 -3.80
N ASP A 71 21.22 4.19 -4.64
CA ASP A 71 20.50 3.53 -5.74
C ASP A 71 19.62 2.35 -5.29
N LEU A 72 19.09 2.43 -4.07
CA LEU A 72 18.07 1.55 -3.55
C LEU A 72 16.84 2.36 -3.18
N ASN A 73 15.68 1.86 -3.58
CA ASN A 73 14.39 2.43 -3.23
C ASN A 73 13.95 1.83 -1.90
N ILE A 74 13.89 2.66 -0.87
CA ILE A 74 13.69 2.22 0.51
C ILE A 74 12.40 2.80 1.04
N TYR A 75 11.63 1.94 1.67
CA TYR A 75 10.35 2.26 2.26
C TYR A 75 10.37 1.89 3.74
N THR A 76 10.28 2.86 4.64
CA THR A 76 10.42 2.59 6.08
C THR A 76 9.30 3.21 6.90
N ILE A 77 8.94 2.58 8.01
CA ILE A 77 8.00 3.12 9.00
C ILE A 77 8.58 2.92 10.39
N CYS A 78 8.34 3.90 11.27
CA CYS A 78 8.74 3.81 12.66
C CYS A 78 7.55 3.35 13.52
N LEU A 79 7.80 2.34 14.36
CA LEU A 79 6.83 1.75 15.28
C LEU A 79 7.21 2.12 16.71
N ASN A 80 6.25 2.64 17.46
CA ASN A 80 6.40 3.09 18.86
C ASN A 80 7.59 4.04 19.08
N SER A 81 8.07 4.69 18.02
CA SER A 81 9.29 5.48 18.01
C SER A 81 10.57 4.70 18.39
N GLU A 82 10.56 3.37 18.37
CA GLU A 82 11.67 2.50 18.82
C GLU A 82 12.17 1.57 17.71
N ILE A 83 11.25 1.06 16.88
CA ILE A 83 11.57 0.08 15.85
C ILE A 83 11.39 0.75 14.48
N ILE A 84 12.36 0.59 13.58
CA ILE A 84 12.18 0.90 12.17
C ILE A 84 12.09 -0.41 11.42
N ILE A 85 11.00 -0.59 10.68
CA ILE A 85 10.89 -1.65 9.68
C ILE A 85 10.95 -1.04 8.30
N GLY A 86 11.47 -1.77 7.33
CA GLY A 86 11.47 -1.29 5.96
C GLY A 86 11.60 -2.35 4.88
N LEU A 87 11.20 -1.97 3.69
CA LEU A 87 11.36 -2.74 2.48
C LEU A 87 12.31 -2.05 1.52
N ILE A 88 13.06 -2.84 0.79
CA ILE A 88 14.03 -2.40 -0.21
C ILE A 88 13.58 -2.94 -1.56
N PHE A 89 13.49 -2.05 -2.53
CA PHE A 89 13.07 -2.34 -3.89
C PHE A 89 14.17 -1.97 -4.88
N ASP A 90 14.10 -2.58 -6.06
CA ASP A 90 15.02 -2.34 -7.16
C ASP A 90 14.76 -0.95 -7.80
N ASN A 91 15.70 -0.48 -8.62
CA ASN A 91 15.71 0.87 -9.18
C ASN A 91 14.53 1.21 -10.10
N ASP A 92 13.88 0.20 -10.69
CA ASP A 92 12.76 0.40 -11.60
C ASP A 92 11.45 0.72 -10.85
N ASP A 93 11.41 0.52 -9.53
CA ASP A 93 10.25 0.80 -8.69
C ASP A 93 10.27 2.23 -8.16
N ASN A 94 9.26 3.05 -8.44
CA ASN A 94 9.16 4.37 -7.82
C ASN A 94 8.66 4.23 -6.36
N PRO A 95 9.48 4.57 -5.35
CA PRO A 95 9.13 4.32 -3.94
C PRO A 95 7.94 5.17 -3.46
N TYR A 96 7.60 6.26 -4.15
CA TYR A 96 6.46 7.11 -3.79
C TYR A 96 5.11 6.47 -4.13
N ASP A 97 5.05 5.53 -5.07
CA ASP A 97 3.80 4.91 -5.53
C ASP A 97 3.22 3.92 -4.50
N TYR A 98 4.07 3.43 -3.60
CA TYR A 98 3.72 2.41 -2.61
C TYR A 98 3.31 2.98 -1.25
N LYS A 99 3.25 4.31 -1.11
CA LYS A 99 3.14 4.94 0.21
C LYS A 99 1.91 4.55 1.00
N GLU A 100 0.76 4.73 0.38
CA GLU A 100 -0.52 4.45 1.03
C GLU A 100 -0.72 2.95 1.27
N ILE A 101 -0.29 2.11 0.31
CA ILE A 101 -0.48 0.65 0.44
C ILE A 101 0.43 0.07 1.51
N PHE A 102 1.65 0.59 1.66
CA PHE A 102 2.57 0.15 2.70
C PHE A 102 2.05 0.50 4.10
N GLU A 103 1.52 1.70 4.29
CA GLU A 103 0.89 2.11 5.57
C GLU A 103 -0.29 1.21 5.91
N GLU A 104 -1.17 0.99 4.93
CA GLU A 104 -2.40 0.21 5.07
C GLU A 104 -2.10 -1.25 5.45
N LEU A 105 -1.22 -1.92 4.71
CA LEU A 105 -0.84 -3.30 4.95
C LEU A 105 -0.08 -3.47 6.27
N SER A 106 0.83 -2.53 6.60
CA SER A 106 1.53 -2.55 7.88
C SER A 106 0.54 -2.50 9.04
N TYR A 107 -0.42 -1.57 8.99
CA TYR A 107 -1.42 -1.43 10.04
C TYR A 107 -2.32 -2.67 10.15
N GLU A 108 -2.75 -3.25 9.03
CA GLU A 108 -3.59 -4.46 9.02
C GLU A 108 -2.87 -5.66 9.67
N LEU A 109 -1.64 -5.92 9.23
CA LEU A 109 -0.83 -7.05 9.69
C LEU A 109 -0.38 -6.90 11.15
N LEU A 110 -0.14 -5.67 11.64
CA LEU A 110 0.34 -5.45 13.01
C LEU A 110 -0.78 -5.25 14.04
N ASN A 111 -1.93 -4.68 13.64
CA ASN A 111 -2.96 -4.23 14.58
C ASN A 111 -4.34 -4.88 14.44
N ASN A 112 -4.60 -5.66 13.37
CA ASN A 112 -5.92 -6.27 13.12
C ASN A 112 -5.89 -7.80 13.01
N GLU A 113 -4.87 -8.37 12.36
CA GLU A 113 -4.62 -9.82 12.33
C GLU A 113 -3.49 -10.17 13.32
N LYS A 114 -3.35 -11.44 13.72
CA LYS A 114 -2.41 -11.92 14.77
C LYS A 114 -1.17 -11.01 14.91
N SER A 115 -1.10 -10.26 16.01
CA SER A 115 -0.04 -9.27 16.23
C SER A 115 1.33 -9.95 16.16
N CYS A 116 2.14 -9.59 15.18
CA CYS A 116 3.57 -9.92 15.17
C CYS A 116 4.17 -9.41 16.47
N SER A 117 4.82 -10.28 17.23
CA SER A 117 5.66 -9.83 18.33
C SER A 117 7.01 -9.45 17.76
N PHE A 118 7.50 -8.25 18.09
CA PHE A 118 8.86 -7.83 17.75
C PHE A 118 9.90 -8.40 18.73
N GLU A 119 9.60 -9.55 19.34
CA GLU A 119 10.50 -10.28 20.24
C GLU A 119 11.12 -11.51 19.55
N ASP A 120 10.51 -12.01 18.48
CA ASP A 120 10.97 -13.17 17.70
C ASP A 120 11.41 -12.72 16.29
N GLU A 121 12.70 -12.91 15.98
CA GLU A 121 13.27 -12.61 14.66
C GLU A 121 12.53 -13.32 13.52
N ILE A 122 12.01 -14.53 13.76
CA ILE A 122 11.27 -15.32 12.76
C ILE A 122 9.91 -14.66 12.47
N GLU A 123 9.23 -14.14 13.49
CA GLU A 123 7.96 -13.42 13.29
C GLU A 123 8.19 -12.12 12.52
N ILE A 124 9.24 -11.37 12.86
CA ILE A 124 9.61 -10.13 12.17
C ILE A 124 9.94 -10.41 10.70
N GLU A 125 10.73 -11.45 10.41
CA GLU A 125 11.08 -11.84 9.05
C GLU A 125 9.83 -12.26 8.25
N ASN A 126 8.96 -13.09 8.82
CA ASN A 126 7.71 -13.50 8.18
C ASN A 126 6.78 -12.31 7.90
N PHE A 127 6.70 -11.36 8.83
CA PHE A 127 5.95 -10.13 8.65
C PHE A 127 6.49 -9.32 7.46
N LEU A 128 7.81 -9.10 7.41
CA LEU A 128 8.44 -8.34 6.33
C LEU A 128 8.30 -9.03 4.96
N ILE A 129 8.43 -10.36 4.92
CA ILE A 129 8.22 -11.15 3.70
C ILE A 129 6.77 -11.00 3.22
N THR A 130 5.79 -11.12 4.12
CA THR A 130 4.37 -10.99 3.79
C THR A 130 4.07 -9.61 3.22
N LEU A 131 4.56 -8.57 3.90
CA LEU A 131 4.41 -7.18 3.47
C LEU A 131 5.05 -6.94 2.09
N PHE A 132 6.23 -7.50 1.86
CA PHE A 132 6.93 -7.39 0.58
C PHE A 132 6.16 -8.04 -0.57
N ILE A 133 5.66 -9.27 -0.37
CA ILE A 133 4.89 -10.01 -1.38
C ILE A 133 3.61 -9.24 -1.74
N ASP A 134 2.86 -8.76 -0.76
CA ASP A 134 1.61 -8.04 -1.02
C ASP A 134 1.85 -6.71 -1.73
N ILE A 135 2.94 -6.01 -1.42
CA ILE A 135 3.32 -4.76 -2.14
C ILE A 135 3.77 -5.05 -3.56
N ARG A 136 4.55 -6.12 -3.78
CA ARG A 136 4.93 -6.54 -5.15
C ARG A 136 3.70 -6.91 -5.97
N ARG A 137 2.78 -7.68 -5.39
CA ARG A 137 1.50 -8.00 -6.04
C ARG A 137 0.71 -6.74 -6.38
N TYR A 138 0.73 -5.74 -5.50
CA TYR A 138 0.11 -4.45 -5.75
C TYR A 138 0.76 -3.71 -6.94
N GLY A 139 2.09 -3.69 -7.03
CA GLY A 139 2.80 -3.10 -8.17
C GLY A 139 2.40 -3.74 -9.51
N ASP A 140 2.38 -5.06 -9.56
CA ASP A 140 2.01 -5.83 -10.76
C ASP A 140 0.54 -5.62 -11.18
N GLU A 141 -0.36 -5.54 -10.20
CA GLU A 141 -1.79 -5.41 -10.46
C GLU A 141 -2.22 -4.00 -10.81
N PHE A 142 -1.58 -2.97 -10.25
CA PHE A 142 -2.10 -1.59 -10.27
C PHE A 142 -1.15 -0.54 -10.85
N ILE A 143 0.17 -0.70 -10.71
CA ILE A 143 1.13 0.28 -11.24
C ILE A 143 1.49 -0.09 -12.68
N ASN A 144 1.79 -1.36 -12.92
CA ASN A 144 2.24 -1.85 -14.22
C ASN A 144 1.08 -2.15 -15.21
N LYS A 145 -0.17 -2.09 -14.75
CA LYS A 145 -1.38 -2.25 -15.58
C LYS A 145 -2.06 -0.90 -15.87
N THR A 146 -1.39 -0.04 -16.60
CA THR A 146 -2.11 0.93 -17.44
C THR A 146 -2.28 0.31 -18.83
N PRO A 147 -3.46 -0.25 -19.19
CA PRO A 147 -3.68 -0.59 -20.57
C PRO A 147 -3.61 0.70 -21.38
N GLU A 148 -2.66 0.79 -22.33
CA GLU A 148 -2.68 1.79 -23.39
C GLU A 148 -3.90 1.51 -24.26
N ILE A 149 -5.02 2.15 -23.93
CA ILE A 149 -6.22 2.05 -24.74
C ILE A 149 -6.19 3.21 -25.72
N SER A 150 -5.78 2.94 -26.94
CA SER A 150 -6.13 3.80 -28.07
C SER A 150 -7.65 3.70 -28.28
N PHE A 151 -8.42 4.62 -27.71
CA PHE A 151 -9.85 4.71 -27.95
C PHE A 151 -10.05 5.11 -29.42
N THR A 152 -10.49 4.16 -30.24
CA THR A 152 -11.01 4.47 -31.58
C THR A 152 -12.32 5.23 -31.42
N THR A 153 -12.54 6.20 -32.30
CA THR A 153 -13.68 7.13 -32.31
C THR A 153 -15.01 6.41 -32.09
N GLY A 154 -15.65 6.64 -30.93
CA GLY A 154 -16.92 6.04 -30.50
C GLY A 154 -17.39 6.62 -29.16
N ILE A 155 -18.59 6.22 -28.69
CA ILE A 155 -19.12 6.67 -27.39
C ILE A 155 -18.36 5.98 -26.25
N PHE A 156 -17.84 6.76 -25.31
CA PHE A 156 -17.22 6.24 -24.08
C PHE A 156 -18.20 6.34 -22.92
N THR A 157 -18.53 5.19 -22.32
CA THR A 157 -19.44 5.10 -21.17
C THR A 157 -18.66 4.69 -19.92
N LYS A 158 -18.87 5.42 -18.82
CA LYS A 158 -18.34 5.06 -17.49
C LYS A 158 -19.47 4.49 -16.64
N ALA A 159 -19.25 3.32 -16.06
CA ALA A 159 -20.19 2.67 -15.15
C ALA A 159 -19.53 2.44 -13.79
N PHE A 160 -20.15 2.92 -12.72
CA PHE A 160 -19.66 2.74 -11.35
C PHE A 160 -20.44 1.63 -10.67
N LEU A 161 -19.74 0.57 -10.27
CA LEU A 161 -20.34 -0.61 -9.64
C LEU A 161 -20.17 -0.58 -8.13
N PHE A 162 -21.24 -0.21 -7.43
CA PHE A 162 -21.30 -0.18 -5.97
C PHE A 162 -21.88 -1.48 -5.40
N GLY A 163 -21.41 -1.83 -4.21
CA GLY A 163 -21.97 -2.94 -3.45
C GLY A 163 -21.07 -3.31 -2.29
N ILE A 164 -21.66 -3.92 -1.27
CA ILE A 164 -20.93 -4.36 -0.07
C ILE A 164 -19.94 -5.48 -0.42
N ASP A 165 -19.12 -5.86 0.55
CA ASP A 165 -18.16 -6.94 0.33
C ASP A 165 -18.86 -8.28 0.05
N ASP A 166 -18.22 -9.14 -0.74
CA ASP A 166 -18.67 -10.50 -1.09
C ASP A 166 -20.04 -10.62 -1.81
N VAL A 167 -20.57 -9.53 -2.40
CA VAL A 167 -21.81 -9.58 -3.22
C VAL A 167 -21.59 -10.00 -4.68
N GLY A 168 -20.35 -10.36 -5.05
CA GLY A 168 -20.02 -10.81 -6.40
C GLY A 168 -19.82 -9.72 -7.46
N LYS A 169 -19.49 -8.48 -7.05
CA LYS A 169 -19.21 -7.36 -7.99
C LYS A 169 -18.14 -7.73 -9.02
N SER A 170 -16.97 -8.14 -8.54
CA SER A 170 -15.84 -8.49 -9.40
C SER A 170 -16.15 -9.70 -10.29
N SER A 171 -16.96 -10.64 -9.79
CA SER A 171 -17.46 -11.78 -10.57
C SER A 171 -18.39 -11.33 -11.70
N LEU A 172 -19.26 -10.35 -11.45
CA LEU A 172 -20.12 -9.73 -12.47
C LEU A 172 -19.28 -9.03 -13.55
N VAL A 173 -18.34 -8.18 -13.15
CA VAL A 173 -17.47 -7.45 -14.10
C VAL A 173 -16.70 -8.42 -14.99
N ARG A 174 -16.11 -9.46 -14.39
CA ARG A 174 -15.40 -10.51 -15.14
C ARG A 174 -16.31 -11.25 -16.11
N ARG A 175 -17.55 -11.56 -15.71
CA ARG A 175 -18.53 -12.22 -16.56
C ARG A 175 -18.94 -11.35 -17.74
N ILE A 176 -19.11 -10.04 -17.53
CA ILE A 176 -19.38 -9.08 -18.61
C ILE A 176 -18.19 -9.03 -19.57
N LYS A 177 -16.96 -8.94 -19.05
CA LYS A 177 -15.74 -8.83 -19.88
C LYS A 177 -15.42 -10.08 -20.68
N THR A 178 -15.56 -11.25 -20.09
CA THR A 178 -15.04 -12.52 -20.66
C THR A 178 -16.12 -13.47 -21.15
N GLY A 179 -17.40 -13.21 -20.83
CA GLY A 179 -18.51 -14.13 -21.07
C GLY A 179 -18.45 -15.43 -20.24
N LYS A 180 -17.40 -15.64 -19.44
CA LYS A 180 -17.15 -16.88 -18.70
C LYS A 180 -17.40 -16.70 -17.21
N PHE A 181 -18.04 -17.72 -16.61
CA PHE A 181 -18.11 -17.88 -15.17
C PHE A 181 -16.88 -18.65 -14.69
N ASN A 182 -16.34 -18.29 -13.52
CA ASN A 182 -15.20 -18.96 -12.90
C ASN A 182 -15.53 -19.19 -11.42
N ASP A 183 -15.34 -20.42 -10.94
CA ASP A 183 -15.56 -20.82 -9.54
C ASP A 183 -14.43 -20.35 -8.60
N ASN A 184 -13.34 -19.79 -9.14
CA ASN A 184 -12.24 -19.29 -8.33
C ASN A 184 -12.68 -18.08 -7.50
N PHE A 185 -12.43 -18.17 -6.19
CA PHE A 185 -12.70 -17.09 -5.24
C PHE A 185 -11.88 -15.85 -5.63
N LEU A 186 -12.58 -14.75 -5.92
CA LEU A 186 -11.95 -13.45 -6.11
C LEU A 186 -11.76 -12.84 -4.72
N THR A 187 -10.54 -12.39 -4.43
CA THR A 187 -10.26 -11.68 -3.20
C THR A 187 -11.10 -10.39 -3.14
N PRO A 188 -11.66 -10.04 -1.97
CA PRO A 188 -12.36 -8.78 -1.75
C PRO A 188 -11.60 -7.56 -2.29
N THR A 189 -12.28 -6.74 -3.11
CA THR A 189 -11.67 -5.53 -3.70
C THR A 189 -11.38 -4.49 -2.60
N ARG A 190 -10.10 -4.20 -2.36
CA ARG A 190 -9.62 -3.21 -1.38
C ARG A 190 -9.45 -1.79 -1.95
N LYS A 191 -9.36 -1.67 -3.29
CA LYS A 191 -9.25 -0.41 -4.06
C LYS A 191 -10.13 -0.44 -5.31
N PHE A 192 -10.19 0.64 -6.09
CA PHE A 192 -10.96 0.67 -7.34
C PHE A 192 -10.30 -0.23 -8.37
N ASN A 193 -11.08 -1.09 -9.01
CA ASN A 193 -10.63 -1.82 -10.19
C ASN A 193 -11.37 -1.27 -11.41
N ILE A 194 -10.63 -0.80 -12.42
CA ILE A 194 -11.23 -0.25 -13.64
C ILE A 194 -11.04 -1.26 -14.77
N GLU A 195 -12.15 -1.82 -15.22
CA GLU A 195 -12.17 -2.79 -16.30
C GLU A 195 -12.74 -2.16 -17.57
N TYR A 196 -11.92 -2.17 -18.62
CA TYR A 196 -12.31 -1.65 -19.93
C TYR A 196 -12.82 -2.78 -20.83
N ILE A 197 -13.98 -2.55 -21.41
CA ILE A 197 -14.63 -3.45 -22.36
C ILE A 197 -14.82 -2.66 -23.64
N GLN A 198 -14.17 -3.11 -24.71
CA GLN A 198 -14.39 -2.57 -26.05
C GLN A 198 -15.34 -3.50 -26.80
N GLU A 199 -16.37 -2.94 -27.43
CA GLU A 199 -17.13 -3.68 -28.43
C GLU A 199 -16.33 -3.76 -29.74
N GLU A 200 -16.46 -4.87 -30.46
CA GLU A 200 -15.92 -4.98 -31.80
C GLU A 200 -16.58 -3.93 -32.73
N GLU A 201 -15.79 -3.40 -33.68
CA GLU A 201 -16.24 -2.47 -34.73
C GLU A 201 -16.73 -1.09 -34.25
N GLY A 202 -15.98 -0.40 -33.39
CA GLY A 202 -16.12 1.06 -33.21
C GLY A 202 -17.44 1.55 -32.60
N LYS A 203 -18.23 0.66 -31.99
CA LYS A 203 -19.55 0.98 -31.41
C LYS A 203 -19.49 1.62 -30.03
N GLY A 204 -18.34 1.58 -29.36
CA GLY A 204 -18.10 2.30 -28.11
C GLY A 204 -17.18 1.54 -27.17
N ALA A 205 -16.79 2.22 -26.10
CA ALA A 205 -15.98 1.65 -25.02
C ALA A 205 -16.69 1.85 -23.68
N LEU A 206 -16.68 0.83 -22.85
CA LEU A 206 -17.24 0.84 -21.50
C LEU A 206 -16.10 0.69 -20.48
N ALA A 207 -16.00 1.63 -19.55
CA ALA A 207 -15.14 1.50 -18.37
C ALA A 207 -16.02 1.20 -17.15
N ILE A 208 -15.84 0.02 -16.56
CA ILE A 208 -16.50 -0.37 -15.32
C ILE A 208 -15.54 -0.13 -14.16
N TRP A 209 -15.93 0.78 -13.27
CA TRP A 209 -15.25 1.07 -12.02
C TRP A 209 -15.85 0.19 -10.91
N ASP A 210 -15.22 -0.95 -10.62
CA ASP A 210 -15.56 -1.82 -9.50
C ASP A 210 -15.02 -1.22 -8.20
N LEU A 211 -15.94 -0.77 -7.34
CA LEU A 211 -15.62 -0.06 -6.11
C LEU A 211 -15.38 -1.01 -4.93
N PRO A 212 -14.51 -0.64 -3.97
CA PRO A 212 -14.21 -1.52 -2.85
C PRO A 212 -15.43 -1.74 -1.94
N GLY A 213 -15.69 -3.01 -1.60
CA GLY A 213 -16.90 -3.40 -0.84
C GLY A 213 -16.74 -3.36 0.68
N GLN A 214 -15.51 -3.53 1.16
CA GLN A 214 -15.17 -3.54 2.58
C GLN A 214 -15.50 -2.21 3.23
N ARG A 215 -16.07 -2.26 4.44
CA ARG A 215 -16.57 -1.08 5.17
C ARG A 215 -15.49 0.01 5.32
N ALA A 216 -14.25 -0.38 5.60
CA ALA A 216 -13.11 0.53 5.78
C ALA A 216 -12.83 1.39 4.53
N PHE A 217 -13.15 0.88 3.33
CA PHE A 217 -12.81 1.52 2.05
C PHE A 217 -13.99 2.21 1.37
N ARG A 218 -15.21 2.15 1.93
CA ARG A 218 -16.38 2.81 1.32
C ARG A 218 -16.26 4.33 1.25
N LYS A 219 -15.44 4.94 2.11
CA LYS A 219 -15.10 6.37 2.01
C LYS A 219 -14.47 6.73 0.66
N ARG A 220 -13.77 5.78 0.03
CA ARG A 220 -13.16 5.94 -1.28
C ARG A 220 -14.22 6.03 -2.40
N TRP A 221 -15.47 5.60 -2.20
CA TRP A 221 -16.49 5.67 -3.25
C TRP A 221 -16.65 7.06 -3.88
N LEU A 222 -16.59 8.10 -3.06
CA LEU A 222 -16.65 9.49 -3.53
C LEU A 222 -15.40 9.90 -4.29
N THR A 223 -14.22 9.50 -3.80
CA THR A 223 -12.92 9.77 -4.43
C THR A 223 -12.85 9.17 -5.83
N GLY A 224 -13.28 7.92 -6.02
CA GLY A 224 -13.23 7.28 -7.34
C GLY A 224 -14.14 7.92 -8.37
N ILE A 225 -15.28 8.50 -7.95
CA ILE A 225 -16.14 9.26 -8.85
C ILE A 225 -15.46 10.58 -9.24
N GLN A 226 -14.77 11.24 -8.31
CA GLN A 226 -14.06 12.49 -8.58
C GLN A 226 -12.86 12.27 -9.52
N ASP A 227 -12.02 11.27 -9.22
CA ASP A 227 -10.84 10.93 -10.01
C ASP A 227 -11.21 10.51 -11.44
N SER A 228 -12.38 9.90 -11.61
CA SER A 228 -12.86 9.50 -12.92
C SER A 228 -13.18 10.67 -13.86
N ASN A 229 -13.33 11.90 -13.37
CA ASN A 229 -13.70 13.07 -14.21
C ASN A 229 -12.50 13.88 -14.70
N LEU A 230 -11.29 13.54 -14.25
CA LEU A 230 -10.02 14.06 -14.76
C LEU A 230 -9.60 13.29 -16.04
#